data_AF-A0A533RR62-F1
#
_entry.id   AF-A0A533RR62-F1
#
_cell.length_a   1.000
_cell.length_b   1.000
_cell.length_c   1.000
_cell.angle_alpha   90.00
_cell.angle_beta   90.00
_cell.angle_gamma   90.00
#
_symmetry.space_group_name_H-M   'P 1'
#
loop_
_entity.id
_entity.type
_entity.pdbx_description
1 polymer ?
#
loop_
_entity_poly.entity_id
_entity_poly.type
_entity_poly.pdbx_seq_one_letter_code
_entity_poly.pdbx_strand_id
1 'polypeptide(L)'
;MEEIVPAPKIPSETSQAAHVLYNLQYIYLRIGDQLETLFTHIDVQKLDPGARMDSMSCFRLALVSAFQLAESMSDEMAAEATLRRMDWKYALYLPVHHPGISTQALCEFRQNLFSAPKALAEYGILLGELGKIGLFSHAPQPEVALTSLCQLSRLQQLRQAMKEALTLLVLEAPEWLLANVSPHWYERYQSSDQSRAGNMSRENINKEVIKLGKDIHHLLSAIKKGDSPNLLHLAETQRIEHLFSTNFEVIGNHVRWLQPACENCACRQGGLYRN
;
A
#
# COMPACT_ATOMS: atom_id res chain seq x y z
N MET A 1 5.05 40.18 -11.43
CA MET A 1 6.08 39.32 -12.04
C MET A 1 5.71 37.92 -11.66
N GLU A 2 5.11 37.18 -12.58
CA GLU A 2 4.75 35.78 -12.37
C GLU A 2 6.06 34.99 -12.34
N GLU A 3 6.37 34.40 -11.19
CA GLU A 3 7.59 33.62 -10.98
C GLU A 3 7.50 32.40 -11.89
N ILE A 4 8.33 32.37 -12.96
CA ILE A 4 8.40 31.24 -13.88
C ILE A 4 9.03 30.09 -13.09
N VAL A 5 8.20 29.27 -12.45
CA VAL A 5 8.64 28.03 -11.83
C VAL A 5 9.21 27.16 -12.95
N PRO A 6 10.51 26.82 -12.94
CA PRO A 6 11.08 26.01 -14.01
C PRO A 6 10.35 24.68 -14.06
N ALA A 7 10.05 24.22 -15.27
CA ALA A 7 9.46 22.92 -15.48
C ALA A 7 10.30 21.87 -14.72
N PRO A 8 9.65 20.98 -13.96
CA PRO A 8 10.35 19.94 -13.21
C PRO A 8 11.15 19.12 -14.22
N LYS A 9 12.44 18.88 -13.96
CA LYS A 9 13.32 18.08 -14.82
C LYS A 9 13.81 16.85 -14.08
N ILE A 10 14.07 15.77 -14.81
CA ILE A 10 14.71 14.57 -14.25
C ILE A 10 16.09 14.95 -13.71
N PRO A 11 16.43 14.63 -12.44
CA PRO A 11 17.78 14.81 -11.93
C PRO A 11 18.79 14.05 -12.78
N SER A 12 19.89 14.70 -13.17
CA SER A 12 20.87 14.16 -14.13
C SER A 12 21.40 12.78 -13.74
N GLU A 13 21.73 12.58 -12.46
CA GLU A 13 22.20 11.30 -11.93
C GLU A 13 21.16 10.17 -12.07
N THR A 14 19.87 10.51 -11.88
CA THR A 14 18.77 9.54 -12.02
C THR A 14 18.57 9.18 -13.49
N SER A 15 18.65 10.16 -14.38
CA SER A 15 18.56 9.94 -15.83
C SER A 15 19.69 9.03 -16.33
N GLN A 16 20.93 9.34 -15.97
CA GLN A 16 22.10 8.54 -16.36
C GLN A 16 22.00 7.10 -15.83
N ALA A 17 21.71 6.93 -14.54
CA ALA A 17 21.59 5.60 -13.96
C ALA A 17 20.45 4.77 -14.58
N ALA A 18 19.30 5.38 -14.84
CA ALA A 18 18.17 4.68 -15.47
C ALA A 18 18.48 4.23 -16.90
N HIS A 19 19.12 5.08 -17.72
CA HIS A 19 19.48 4.72 -19.10
C HIS A 19 20.57 3.65 -19.20
N VAL A 20 21.38 3.46 -18.16
CA VAL A 20 22.32 2.33 -18.06
C VAL A 20 21.61 1.03 -17.71
N LEU A 21 20.59 1.09 -16.85
CA LEU A 21 19.91 -0.10 -16.30
C LEU A 21 18.76 -0.63 -17.18
N TYR A 22 18.07 0.26 -17.90
CA TYR A 22 16.81 -0.07 -18.57
C TYR A 22 16.83 0.29 -20.06
N ASN A 23 16.11 -0.51 -20.85
CA ASN A 23 15.79 -0.17 -22.23
C ASN A 23 14.81 1.02 -22.29
N LEU A 24 14.92 1.89 -23.29
CA LEU A 24 14.02 3.04 -23.50
C LEU A 24 12.55 2.63 -23.70
N GLN A 25 12.29 1.39 -24.16
CA GLN A 25 10.93 0.87 -24.29
C GLN A 25 10.32 0.41 -22.96
N TYR A 26 11.10 0.45 -21.86
CA TYR A 26 10.60 0.09 -20.54
C TYR A 26 9.55 1.10 -20.07
N ILE A 27 8.42 0.60 -19.56
CA ILE A 27 7.21 1.40 -19.37
C ILE A 27 7.44 2.62 -18.46
N TYR A 28 8.21 2.48 -17.39
CA TYR A 28 8.48 3.57 -16.45
C TYR A 28 9.41 4.64 -17.04
N LEU A 29 10.32 4.28 -17.97
CA LEU A 29 11.10 5.27 -18.71
C LEU A 29 10.20 6.07 -19.66
N ARG A 30 9.32 5.40 -20.40
CA ARG A 30 8.34 6.07 -21.28
C ARG A 30 7.40 7.02 -20.53
N ILE A 31 7.04 6.68 -19.29
CA ILE A 31 6.25 7.56 -18.40
C ILE A 31 7.10 8.76 -17.97
N GLY A 32 8.36 8.54 -17.56
CA GLY A 32 9.29 9.62 -17.24
C GLY A 32 9.48 10.59 -18.41
N ASP A 33 9.74 10.08 -19.61
CA ASP A 33 9.92 10.90 -20.82
C ASP A 33 8.69 11.79 -21.15
N GLN A 34 7.49 11.35 -20.74
CA GLN A 34 6.23 12.05 -21.00
C GLN A 34 5.67 12.76 -19.76
N LEU A 35 6.39 12.79 -18.64
CA LEU A 35 5.86 13.26 -17.37
C LEU A 35 5.36 14.70 -17.43
N GLU A 36 6.12 15.58 -18.09
CA GLU A 36 5.73 16.99 -18.26
C GLU A 36 4.43 17.11 -19.07
N THR A 37 4.27 16.31 -20.12
CA THR A 37 3.03 16.28 -20.92
C THR A 37 1.86 15.76 -20.08
N LEU A 38 2.05 14.64 -19.38
CA LEU A 38 1.05 14.09 -18.45
C LEU A 38 0.62 15.14 -17.42
N PHE A 39 1.57 15.87 -16.83
CA PHE A 39 1.28 16.90 -15.83
C PHE A 39 0.37 18.00 -16.37
N THR A 40 0.52 18.41 -17.64
CA THR A 40 -0.34 19.44 -18.24
C THR A 40 -1.78 18.99 -18.48
N HIS A 41 -2.02 17.69 -18.58
CA HIS A 41 -3.37 17.14 -18.76
C HIS A 41 -4.16 17.01 -17.46
N ILE A 42 -3.51 17.17 -16.31
CA ILE A 42 -4.09 16.91 -15.00
C ILE A 42 -4.25 18.20 -14.21
N ASP A 43 -5.47 18.47 -13.79
CA ASP A 43 -5.82 19.56 -12.90
C ASP A 43 -5.53 19.15 -11.44
N VAL A 44 -4.32 19.46 -10.98
CA VAL A 44 -3.87 19.07 -9.64
C VAL A 44 -4.74 19.69 -8.53
N GLN A 45 -5.37 20.83 -8.77
CA GLN A 45 -6.30 21.43 -7.79
C GLN A 45 -7.55 20.58 -7.61
N LYS A 46 -7.94 19.79 -8.61
CA LYS A 46 -9.01 18.79 -8.47
C LYS A 46 -8.53 17.53 -7.77
N LEU A 47 -7.28 17.09 -7.97
CA LEU A 47 -6.71 15.93 -7.27
C LEU A 47 -6.55 16.18 -5.76
N ASP A 48 -6.19 17.39 -5.36
CA ASP A 48 -6.12 17.82 -3.96
C ASP A 48 -6.94 19.10 -3.73
N PRO A 49 -8.28 18.98 -3.62
CA PRO A 49 -9.17 20.13 -3.41
C PRO A 49 -8.87 20.91 -2.13
N GLY A 50 -8.17 20.29 -1.17
CA GLY A 50 -7.79 20.91 0.09
C GLY A 50 -6.46 21.67 0.03
N ALA A 51 -5.74 21.63 -1.11
CA ALA A 51 -4.41 22.23 -1.29
C ALA A 51 -3.45 21.92 -0.12
N ARG A 52 -3.44 20.65 0.30
CA ARG A 52 -2.68 20.15 1.45
C ARG A 52 -1.21 19.91 1.12
N MET A 53 -0.86 19.81 -0.16
CA MET A 53 0.51 19.54 -0.61
C MET A 53 0.86 20.30 -1.89
N ASP A 54 2.16 20.37 -2.22
CA ASP A 54 2.61 20.97 -3.48
C ASP A 54 2.13 20.14 -4.69
N SER A 55 1.94 20.82 -5.83
CA SER A 55 1.32 20.20 -7.01
C SER A 55 2.09 18.98 -7.51
N MET A 56 3.43 19.00 -7.44
CA MET A 56 4.25 17.90 -7.92
C MET A 56 4.20 16.71 -6.97
N SER A 57 4.17 16.92 -5.66
CA SER A 57 3.97 15.84 -4.68
C SER A 57 2.60 15.20 -4.81
N CYS A 58 1.53 15.99 -5.02
CA CYS A 58 0.19 15.46 -5.29
C CYS A 58 0.20 14.57 -6.54
N PHE A 59 0.79 15.07 -7.63
CA PHE A 59 0.89 14.33 -8.87
C PHE A 59 1.72 13.04 -8.74
N ARG A 60 2.83 13.07 -8.00
CA ARG A 60 3.63 11.88 -7.69
C ARG A 60 2.83 10.84 -6.90
N LEU A 61 2.05 11.24 -5.90
CA LEU A 61 1.20 10.31 -5.15
C LEU A 61 0.13 9.65 -6.04
N ALA A 62 -0.42 10.41 -6.99
CA ALA A 62 -1.33 9.89 -8.01
C ALA A 62 -0.63 8.84 -8.91
N LEU A 63 0.57 9.14 -9.39
CA LEU A 63 1.38 8.22 -10.20
C LEU A 63 1.77 6.97 -9.42
N VAL A 64 2.24 7.10 -8.18
CA VAL A 64 2.57 5.94 -7.34
C VAL A 64 1.35 5.07 -7.12
N SER A 65 0.17 5.65 -6.88
CA SER A 65 -1.07 4.87 -6.77
C SER A 65 -1.40 4.12 -8.07
N ALA A 66 -1.11 4.71 -9.25
CA ALA A 66 -1.27 4.01 -10.52
C ALA A 66 -0.23 2.90 -10.72
N PHE A 67 1.02 3.10 -10.29
CA PHE A 67 2.06 2.07 -10.38
C PHE A 67 1.76 0.91 -9.43
N GLN A 68 1.25 1.21 -8.23
CA GLN A 68 0.74 0.21 -7.30
C GLN A 68 -0.33 -0.67 -7.96
N LEU A 69 -1.24 -0.07 -8.71
CA LEU A 69 -2.29 -0.79 -9.39
C LEU A 69 -1.73 -1.67 -10.51
N ALA A 70 -0.82 -1.12 -11.33
CA ALA A 70 -0.19 -1.84 -12.44
C ALA A 70 0.62 -3.06 -11.96
N GLU A 71 1.26 -2.95 -10.79
CA GLU A 71 2.12 -4.01 -10.23
C GLU A 71 1.48 -4.75 -9.04
N SER A 72 0.19 -4.54 -8.77
CA SER A 72 -0.53 -5.15 -7.63
C SER A 72 0.20 -5.04 -6.29
N MET A 73 0.74 -3.85 -5.98
CA MET A 73 1.56 -3.59 -4.79
C MET A 73 0.77 -3.03 -3.62
N SER A 74 1.11 -3.48 -2.41
CA SER A 74 0.69 -2.83 -1.15
C SER A 74 1.41 -1.49 -0.97
N ASP A 75 0.99 -0.70 0.01
CA ASP A 75 1.68 0.56 0.36
C ASP A 75 3.12 0.34 0.79
N GLU A 76 3.40 -0.71 1.57
CA GLU A 76 4.76 -1.03 1.99
C GLU A 76 5.67 -1.34 0.79
N MET A 77 5.16 -2.11 -0.19
CA MET A 77 5.90 -2.42 -1.41
C MET A 77 6.13 -1.18 -2.27
N ALA A 78 5.13 -0.29 -2.35
CA ALA A 78 5.23 0.96 -3.09
C ALA A 78 6.20 1.95 -2.46
N ALA A 79 6.14 2.10 -1.13
CA ALA A 79 7.08 2.91 -0.37
C ALA A 79 8.51 2.42 -0.59
N GLU A 80 8.73 1.10 -0.50
CA GLU A 80 10.04 0.50 -0.76
C GLU A 80 10.48 0.70 -2.22
N ALA A 81 9.57 0.59 -3.19
CA ALA A 81 9.85 0.86 -4.59
C ALA A 81 10.31 2.32 -4.78
N THR A 82 9.60 3.31 -4.23
CA THR A 82 10.05 4.71 -4.33
C THR A 82 11.41 4.98 -3.68
N LEU A 83 11.80 4.16 -2.69
CA LEU A 83 13.10 4.24 -2.04
C LEU A 83 14.20 3.55 -2.85
N ARG A 84 13.93 2.39 -3.47
CA ARG A 84 14.98 1.52 -4.02
C ARG A 84 15.03 1.44 -5.54
N ARG A 85 13.89 1.61 -6.22
CA ARG A 85 13.75 1.34 -7.66
C ARG A 85 14.12 2.56 -8.50
N MET A 86 15.16 2.40 -9.31
CA MET A 86 15.67 3.47 -10.18
C MET A 86 14.69 3.84 -11.29
N ASP A 87 13.96 2.87 -11.83
CA ASP A 87 12.91 3.08 -12.83
C ASP A 87 11.74 3.92 -12.27
N TRP A 88 11.31 3.66 -11.04
CA TRP A 88 10.30 4.49 -10.36
C TRP A 88 10.83 5.90 -10.08
N LYS A 89 12.08 6.03 -9.62
CA LYS A 89 12.70 7.35 -9.41
C LYS A 89 12.78 8.16 -10.70
N TYR A 90 13.10 7.51 -11.82
CA TYR A 90 13.07 8.14 -13.14
C TYR A 90 11.66 8.60 -13.51
N ALA A 91 10.66 7.71 -13.42
CA ALA A 91 9.27 8.02 -13.77
C ALA A 91 8.65 9.14 -12.92
N LEU A 92 9.11 9.31 -11.68
CA LEU A 92 8.59 10.27 -10.71
C LEU A 92 9.44 11.56 -10.60
N TYR A 93 10.50 11.68 -11.40
CA TYR A 93 11.50 12.77 -11.33
C TYR A 93 12.06 12.92 -9.91
N LEU A 94 12.41 11.81 -9.26
CA LEU A 94 13.00 11.78 -7.92
C LEU A 94 14.53 11.63 -8.00
N PRO A 95 15.29 12.28 -7.10
CA PRO A 95 16.73 12.06 -6.99
C PRO A 95 17.08 10.60 -6.64
N VAL A 96 18.30 10.18 -7.00
CA VAL A 96 18.83 8.84 -6.65
C VAL A 96 18.80 8.60 -5.14
N HIS A 97 19.02 9.64 -4.33
CA HIS A 97 19.02 9.56 -2.88
C HIS A 97 17.70 9.99 -2.23
N HIS A 98 16.60 10.06 -2.99
CA HIS A 98 15.29 10.38 -2.43
C HIS A 98 14.91 9.39 -1.31
N PRO A 99 14.40 9.86 -0.15
CA PRO A 99 14.10 9.01 1.00
C PRO A 99 12.86 8.11 0.84
N GLY A 100 12.31 8.01 -0.37
CA GLY A 100 11.04 7.36 -0.66
C GLY A 100 9.82 8.18 -0.23
N ILE A 101 8.64 7.66 -0.53
CA ILE A 101 7.33 8.19 -0.16
C ILE A 101 6.77 7.28 0.95
N SER A 102 6.21 7.87 2.00
CA SER A 102 5.70 7.10 3.13
C SER A 102 4.38 6.38 2.80
N THR A 103 4.14 5.25 3.45
CA THR A 103 2.87 4.52 3.37
C THR A 103 1.69 5.36 3.85
N GLN A 104 1.93 6.23 4.85
CA GLN A 104 0.95 7.16 5.38
C GLN A 104 0.49 8.16 4.31
N ALA A 105 1.43 8.80 3.59
CA ALA A 105 1.10 9.76 2.54
C ALA A 105 0.26 9.11 1.42
N LEU A 106 0.60 7.88 1.04
CA LEU A 106 -0.16 7.10 0.05
C LEU A 106 -1.59 6.80 0.52
N CYS A 107 -1.75 6.39 1.77
CA CYS A 107 -3.04 6.08 2.36
C CYS A 107 -3.93 7.32 2.49
N GLU A 108 -3.40 8.41 3.05
CA GLU A 108 -4.12 9.68 3.22
C GLU A 108 -4.52 10.29 1.86
N PHE A 109 -3.63 10.21 0.87
CA PHE A 109 -3.94 10.67 -0.48
C PHE A 109 -5.12 9.91 -1.09
N ARG A 110 -5.14 8.57 -1.00
CA ARG A 110 -6.25 7.77 -1.54
C ARG A 110 -7.55 7.93 -0.74
N GLN A 111 -7.48 8.20 0.55
CA GLN A 111 -8.66 8.62 1.33
C GLN A 111 -9.27 9.88 0.73
N ASN A 112 -8.45 10.90 0.48
CA ASN A 112 -8.91 12.15 -0.10
C ASN A 112 -9.48 11.96 -1.52
N LEU A 113 -8.83 11.14 -2.36
CA LEU A 113 -9.36 10.81 -3.69
C LEU A 113 -10.74 10.14 -3.59
N PHE A 114 -10.92 9.20 -2.68
CA PHE A 114 -12.15 8.42 -2.56
C PHE A 114 -13.31 9.27 -1.99
N SER A 115 -13.03 10.16 -1.04
CA SER A 115 -14.04 11.01 -0.41
C SER A 115 -14.48 12.21 -1.25
N ALA A 116 -13.80 12.51 -2.37
CA ALA A 116 -14.09 13.66 -3.22
C ALA A 116 -14.37 13.24 -4.68
N PRO A 117 -15.63 13.29 -5.18
CA PRO A 117 -15.97 12.85 -6.54
C PRO A 117 -15.17 13.53 -7.67
N LYS A 118 -14.85 14.83 -7.50
CA LYS A 118 -14.01 15.57 -8.47
C LYS A 118 -12.58 15.05 -8.51
N ALA A 119 -12.00 14.75 -7.36
CA ALA A 119 -10.65 14.19 -7.26
C ALA A 119 -10.59 12.78 -7.85
N LEU A 120 -11.62 11.98 -7.60
CA LEU A 120 -11.75 10.64 -8.16
C LEU A 120 -11.87 10.64 -9.68
N ALA A 121 -12.67 11.57 -10.23
CA ALA A 121 -12.80 11.75 -11.68
C ALA A 121 -11.47 12.19 -12.31
N GLU A 122 -10.76 13.13 -11.70
CA GLU A 122 -9.46 13.60 -12.16
C GLU A 122 -8.41 12.48 -12.13
N TYR A 123 -8.42 11.64 -11.09
CA TYR A 123 -7.59 10.44 -11.04
C TYR A 123 -7.93 9.46 -12.17
N GLY A 124 -9.20 9.34 -12.55
CA GLY A 124 -9.64 8.58 -13.73
C GLY A 124 -9.05 9.10 -15.04
N ILE A 125 -8.90 10.42 -15.20
CA ILE A 125 -8.24 11.03 -16.37
C ILE A 125 -6.76 10.60 -16.40
N LEU A 126 -6.05 10.70 -15.28
CA LEU A 126 -4.65 10.24 -15.18
C LEU A 126 -4.50 8.76 -15.56
N LEU A 127 -5.38 7.89 -15.05
CA LEU A 127 -5.38 6.47 -15.41
C LEU A 127 -5.61 6.24 -16.91
N GLY A 128 -6.45 7.06 -17.54
CA GLY A 128 -6.66 7.08 -18.98
C GLY A 128 -5.40 7.48 -19.77
N GLU A 129 -4.74 8.57 -19.38
CA GLU A 129 -3.49 9.02 -20.02
C GLU A 129 -2.37 7.99 -19.88
N LEU A 130 -2.21 7.38 -18.70
CA LEU A 130 -1.26 6.29 -18.48
C LEU A 130 -1.59 5.04 -19.32
N GLY A 131 -2.88 4.78 -19.55
CA GLY A 131 -3.35 3.75 -20.49
C GLY A 131 -2.86 4.00 -21.91
N LYS A 132 -2.91 5.25 -22.41
CA LYS A 132 -2.40 5.61 -23.74
C LYS A 132 -0.88 5.40 -23.87
N ILE A 133 -0.14 5.56 -22.78
CA ILE A 133 1.30 5.27 -22.72
C ILE A 133 1.57 3.75 -22.65
N GLY A 134 0.56 2.95 -22.30
CA GLY A 134 0.64 1.49 -22.27
C GLY A 134 0.89 0.90 -20.88
N LEU A 135 0.67 1.67 -19.80
CA LEU A 135 0.76 1.14 -18.44
C LEU A 135 -0.35 0.10 -18.16
N PHE A 136 -1.53 0.33 -18.73
CA PHE A 136 -2.68 -0.55 -18.61
C PHE A 136 -3.17 -0.97 -19.99
N SER A 137 -3.59 -2.22 -20.14
CA SER A 137 -4.26 -2.66 -21.37
C SER A 137 -5.62 -1.97 -21.56
N HIS A 138 -6.30 -1.64 -20.45
CA HIS A 138 -7.55 -0.90 -20.43
C HIS A 138 -7.51 0.05 -19.23
N ALA A 139 -7.99 1.29 -19.41
CA ALA A 139 -8.04 2.26 -18.31
C ALA A 139 -8.93 1.72 -17.17
N PRO A 140 -8.38 1.51 -15.97
CA PRO A 140 -9.16 0.99 -14.86
C PRO A 140 -10.13 2.05 -14.32
N GLN A 141 -11.30 1.61 -13.86
CA GLN A 141 -12.23 2.51 -13.17
C GLN A 141 -11.61 2.96 -11.84
N PRO A 142 -11.57 4.27 -11.54
CA PRO A 142 -10.83 4.79 -10.39
C PRO A 142 -11.35 4.26 -9.04
N GLU A 143 -12.67 4.14 -8.87
CA GLU A 143 -13.29 3.55 -7.66
C GLU A 143 -12.84 2.10 -7.41
N VAL A 144 -12.85 1.30 -8.48
CA VAL A 144 -12.46 -0.12 -8.43
C VAL A 144 -10.96 -0.26 -8.19
N ALA A 145 -10.16 0.60 -8.81
CA ALA A 145 -8.72 0.68 -8.62
C ALA A 145 -8.38 0.98 -7.15
N LEU A 146 -8.89 2.08 -6.60
CA LEU A 146 -8.63 2.46 -5.21
C LEU A 146 -9.09 1.38 -4.22
N THR A 147 -10.29 0.83 -4.41
CA THR A 147 -10.80 -0.27 -3.57
C THR A 147 -9.84 -1.47 -3.58
N SER A 148 -9.29 -1.82 -4.74
CA SER A 148 -8.35 -2.95 -4.88
C SER A 148 -7.02 -2.67 -4.17
N LEU A 149 -6.48 -1.46 -4.29
CA LEU A 149 -5.28 -1.05 -3.55
C LEU A 149 -5.50 -1.10 -2.04
N CYS A 150 -6.65 -0.62 -1.57
CA CYS A 150 -7.00 -0.64 -0.16
C CYS A 150 -7.17 -2.08 0.38
N GLN A 151 -7.71 -3.00 -0.42
CA GLN A 151 -7.77 -4.43 -0.07
C GLN A 151 -6.37 -5.04 0.06
N LEU A 152 -5.48 -4.76 -0.90
CA LEU A 152 -4.10 -5.26 -0.90
C LEU A 152 -3.31 -4.75 0.32
N SER A 153 -3.34 -3.44 0.57
CA SER A 153 -2.66 -2.84 1.72
C SER A 153 -3.18 -3.38 3.06
N ARG A 154 -4.50 -3.51 3.23
CA ARG A 154 -5.08 -4.05 4.48
C ARG A 154 -4.70 -5.51 4.70
N LEU A 155 -4.73 -6.35 3.65
CA LEU A 155 -4.28 -7.74 3.75
C LEU A 155 -2.82 -7.79 4.21
N GLN A 156 -1.95 -6.96 3.64
CA GLN A 156 -0.54 -6.93 4.01
C GLN A 156 -0.33 -6.45 5.45
N GLN A 157 -1.04 -5.41 5.89
CA GLN A 157 -0.98 -4.93 7.27
C GLN A 157 -1.40 -6.01 8.27
N LEU A 158 -2.46 -6.77 7.98
CA LEU A 158 -2.91 -7.87 8.83
C LEU A 158 -1.90 -9.02 8.87
N ARG A 159 -1.30 -9.39 7.72
CA ARG A 159 -0.26 -10.42 7.66
C ARG A 159 0.95 -10.01 8.51
N GLN A 160 1.36 -8.75 8.40
CA GLN A 160 2.47 -8.20 9.16
C GLN A 160 2.16 -8.17 10.66
N ALA A 161 0.96 -7.72 11.06
CA ALA A 161 0.55 -7.71 12.47
C ALA A 161 0.49 -9.14 13.06
N MET A 162 0.01 -10.12 12.28
CA MET A 162 0.03 -11.52 12.68
C MET A 162 1.45 -12.03 12.89
N LYS A 163 2.36 -11.71 11.96
CA LYS A 163 3.77 -12.10 12.09
C LYS A 163 4.42 -11.47 13.33
N GLU A 164 4.19 -10.18 13.58
CA GLU A 164 4.70 -9.46 14.75
C GLU A 164 4.17 -10.06 16.05
N ALA A 165 2.86 -10.31 16.15
CA ALA A 165 2.24 -10.95 17.30
C ALA A 165 2.82 -12.36 17.56
N LEU A 166 2.93 -13.20 16.52
CA LEU A 166 3.52 -14.52 16.65
C LEU A 166 4.99 -14.45 17.07
N THR A 167 5.76 -13.51 16.53
CA THR A 167 7.18 -13.34 16.87
C THR A 167 7.35 -12.99 18.33
N LEU A 168 6.52 -12.08 18.85
CA LEU A 168 6.56 -11.74 20.26
C LEU A 168 6.11 -12.90 21.16
N LEU A 169 5.07 -13.64 20.76
CA LEU A 169 4.60 -14.80 21.53
C LEU A 169 5.64 -15.92 21.59
N VAL A 170 6.48 -16.07 20.57
CA VAL A 170 7.64 -16.99 20.61
C VAL A 170 8.61 -16.61 21.73
N LEU A 171 8.79 -15.31 21.99
CA LEU A 171 9.69 -14.81 23.03
C LEU A 171 9.07 -14.88 24.43
N GLU A 172 7.81 -14.46 24.55
CA GLU A 172 7.14 -14.28 25.86
C GLU A 172 6.49 -15.56 26.39
N ALA A 173 5.95 -16.42 25.53
CA ALA A 173 5.20 -17.61 25.94
C ALA A 173 5.28 -18.76 24.91
N PRO A 174 6.49 -19.32 24.67
CA PRO A 174 6.71 -20.34 23.65
C PRO A 174 5.89 -21.63 23.89
N GLU A 175 5.80 -22.11 25.13
CA GLU A 175 5.03 -23.33 25.45
C GLU A 175 3.52 -23.12 25.24
N TRP A 176 3.00 -21.96 25.64
CA TRP A 176 1.62 -21.59 25.39
C TRP A 176 1.32 -21.52 23.88
N LEU A 177 2.23 -20.90 23.12
CA LEU A 177 2.10 -20.77 21.67
C LEU A 177 2.00 -22.16 21.03
N LEU A 178 2.94 -23.07 21.35
CA LEU A 178 2.94 -24.44 20.83
C LEU A 178 1.65 -25.23 21.16
N ALA A 179 1.05 -24.98 22.32
CA ALA A 179 -0.19 -25.62 22.73
C ALA A 179 -1.46 -25.07 22.04
N ASN A 180 -1.42 -23.82 21.54
CA ASN A 180 -2.62 -23.10 21.10
C ASN A 180 -2.66 -22.75 19.60
N VAL A 181 -1.53 -22.78 18.89
CA VAL A 181 -1.49 -22.47 17.44
C VAL A 181 -1.35 -23.72 16.58
N SER A 182 -1.85 -23.63 15.34
CA SER A 182 -1.77 -24.73 14.40
C SER A 182 -0.38 -24.83 13.75
N PRO A 183 0.17 -26.04 13.51
CA PRO A 183 1.50 -26.22 12.90
C PRO A 183 1.69 -25.50 11.56
N HIS A 184 0.64 -25.43 10.74
CA HIS A 184 0.67 -24.78 9.42
C HIS A 184 0.79 -23.25 9.46
N TRP A 185 0.66 -22.61 10.63
CA TRP A 185 0.83 -21.17 10.78
C TRP A 185 2.29 -20.74 10.62
N TYR A 186 3.23 -21.60 11.03
CA TYR A 186 4.66 -21.34 10.88
C TYR A 186 5.01 -21.10 9.41
N GLU A 187 4.63 -22.01 8.52
CA GLU A 187 4.87 -21.88 7.07
C GLU A 187 4.16 -20.66 6.46
N ARG A 188 2.93 -20.37 6.93
CA ARG A 188 2.12 -19.26 6.41
C ARG A 188 2.67 -17.89 6.79
N TYR A 189 3.18 -17.72 8.02
CA TYR A 189 3.54 -16.42 8.58
C TYR A 189 5.05 -16.18 8.71
N GLN A 190 5.90 -17.20 8.55
CA GLN A 190 7.35 -16.98 8.44
C GLN A 190 7.75 -16.33 7.12
N SER A 191 7.11 -16.74 6.02
CA SER A 191 7.47 -16.31 4.68
C SER A 191 7.40 -14.78 4.57
N SER A 192 8.55 -14.16 4.39
CA SER A 192 8.71 -12.73 4.12
C SER A 192 8.32 -12.36 2.69
N ASP A 193 7.51 -13.19 2.02
CA ASP A 193 7.15 -13.01 0.61
C ASP A 193 6.23 -11.78 0.45
N GLN A 194 6.82 -10.60 0.55
CA GLN A 194 6.35 -9.38 -0.12
C GLN A 194 6.08 -9.70 -1.61
N SER A 195 6.81 -10.66 -2.17
CA SER A 195 6.66 -11.27 -3.49
C SER A 195 5.31 -11.96 -3.75
N ARG A 196 4.64 -12.54 -2.73
CA ARG A 196 3.38 -13.30 -2.92
C ARG A 196 2.16 -12.40 -3.14
N ALA A 197 2.20 -11.16 -2.69
CA ALA A 197 1.09 -10.22 -2.88
C ALA A 197 1.04 -9.65 -4.32
N GLY A 198 2.21 -9.49 -4.95
CA GLY A 198 2.40 -8.76 -6.22
C GLY A 198 1.73 -9.34 -7.47
N ASN A 199 0.91 -10.39 -7.38
CA ASN A 199 0.18 -10.98 -8.51
C ASN A 199 -1.14 -11.65 -8.09
N MET A 200 -1.72 -11.26 -6.95
CA MET A 200 -2.96 -11.89 -6.48
C MET A 200 -4.19 -11.30 -7.17
N SER A 201 -5.03 -12.15 -7.77
CA SER A 201 -6.37 -11.76 -8.19
C SER A 201 -7.22 -11.33 -6.98
N ARG A 202 -8.26 -10.50 -7.22
CA ARG A 202 -9.20 -10.07 -6.15
C ARG A 202 -9.85 -11.25 -5.42
N GLU A 203 -10.14 -12.33 -6.15
CA GLU A 203 -10.68 -13.56 -5.55
C GLU A 203 -9.67 -14.22 -4.60
N ASN A 204 -8.40 -14.27 -4.99
CA ASN A 204 -7.33 -14.79 -4.14
C ASN A 204 -7.13 -13.89 -2.90
N ILE A 205 -7.23 -12.56 -3.03
CA ILE A 205 -7.17 -11.64 -1.90
C ILE A 205 -8.27 -11.97 -0.89
N ASN A 206 -9.52 -12.06 -1.33
CA ASN A 206 -10.65 -12.38 -0.43
C ASN A 206 -10.49 -13.74 0.25
N LYS A 207 -10.04 -14.77 -0.49
CA LYS A 207 -9.79 -16.10 0.09
C LYS A 207 -8.72 -16.05 1.16
N GLU A 208 -7.61 -15.35 0.90
CA GLU A 208 -6.50 -15.24 1.85
C GLU A 208 -6.88 -14.40 3.07
N VAL A 209 -7.66 -13.33 2.89
CA VAL A 209 -8.07 -12.47 3.99
C VAL A 209 -9.02 -13.17 4.96
N ILE A 210 -9.92 -14.03 4.44
CA ILE A 210 -10.82 -14.82 5.28
C ILE A 210 -10.04 -15.87 6.08
N LYS A 211 -9.05 -16.53 5.46
CA LYS A 211 -8.17 -17.48 6.19
C LYS A 211 -7.41 -16.77 7.31
N LEU A 212 -6.80 -15.63 6.99
CA LEU A 212 -6.09 -14.81 7.95
C LEU A 212 -6.99 -14.33 9.09
N GLY A 213 -8.20 -13.87 8.78
CA GLY A 213 -9.17 -13.46 9.79
C GLY A 213 -9.54 -14.59 10.75
N LYS A 214 -9.75 -15.82 10.23
CA LYS A 214 -10.00 -16.99 11.08
C LYS A 214 -8.82 -17.29 12.00
N ASP A 215 -7.59 -17.20 11.49
CA ASP A 215 -6.39 -17.43 12.28
C ASP A 215 -6.24 -16.38 13.38
N ILE A 216 -6.40 -15.09 13.06
CA ILE A 216 -6.35 -13.99 14.03
C ILE A 216 -7.44 -14.17 15.09
N HIS A 217 -8.66 -14.51 14.69
CA HIS A 217 -9.76 -14.76 15.62
C HIS A 217 -9.46 -15.93 16.56
N HIS A 218 -8.91 -17.03 16.04
CA HIS A 218 -8.48 -18.17 16.84
C HIS A 218 -7.41 -17.77 17.85
N LEU A 219 -6.39 -17.03 17.41
CA LEU A 219 -5.31 -16.55 18.27
C LEU A 219 -5.85 -15.69 19.41
N LEU A 220 -6.63 -14.64 19.10
CA LEU A 220 -7.20 -13.74 20.08
C LEU A 220 -8.16 -14.45 21.04
N SER A 221 -8.94 -15.42 20.55
CA SER A 221 -9.83 -16.22 21.38
C SER A 221 -9.06 -17.13 22.34
N ALA A 222 -7.96 -17.73 21.88
CA ALA A 222 -7.09 -18.55 22.73
C ALA A 222 -6.43 -17.70 23.82
N ILE A 223 -5.90 -16.52 23.48
CA ILE A 223 -5.29 -15.60 24.45
C ILE A 223 -6.32 -15.19 25.53
N LYS A 224 -7.54 -14.84 25.12
CA LYS A 224 -8.61 -14.43 26.05
C LYS A 224 -9.12 -15.53 26.97
N LYS A 225 -9.07 -16.79 26.52
CA LYS A 225 -9.51 -17.96 27.31
C LYS A 225 -8.41 -18.51 28.22
N GLY A 226 -7.14 -18.26 27.90
CA GLY A 226 -6.01 -18.78 28.65
C GLY A 226 -5.79 -18.04 29.97
N ASP A 227 -5.08 -18.70 30.89
CA ASP A 227 -4.74 -18.16 32.21
C ASP A 227 -3.53 -17.20 32.18
N SER A 228 -3.21 -16.61 31.02
CA SER A 228 -2.04 -15.74 30.82
C SER A 228 -2.47 -14.31 30.49
N PRO A 229 -2.95 -13.52 31.48
CA PRO A 229 -3.44 -12.17 31.26
C PRO A 229 -2.38 -11.22 30.68
N ASN A 230 -1.10 -11.48 30.96
CA ASN A 230 0.01 -10.67 30.43
C ASN A 230 0.04 -10.64 28.90
N LEU A 231 -0.40 -11.71 28.23
CA LEU A 231 -0.43 -11.79 26.76
C LEU A 231 -1.40 -10.79 26.12
N LEU A 232 -2.46 -10.39 26.83
CA LEU A 232 -3.42 -9.37 26.38
C LEU A 232 -2.84 -7.95 26.44
N HIS A 233 -1.81 -7.75 27.27
CA HIS A 233 -1.19 -6.44 27.48
C HIS A 233 0.00 -6.19 26.54
N LEU A 234 0.41 -7.19 25.76
CA LEU A 234 1.44 -7.03 24.74
C LEU A 234 0.94 -6.08 23.64
N ALA A 235 1.79 -5.13 23.23
CA ALA A 235 1.43 -4.10 22.25
C ALA A 235 0.99 -4.70 20.91
N GLU A 236 1.62 -5.79 20.49
CA GLU A 236 1.37 -6.51 19.25
C GLU A 236 0.02 -7.25 19.31
N THR A 237 -0.34 -7.80 20.47
CA THR A 237 -1.67 -8.41 20.70
C THR A 237 -2.76 -7.36 20.62
N GLN A 238 -2.57 -6.20 21.27
CA GLN A 238 -3.53 -5.10 21.22
C GLN A 238 -3.67 -4.53 19.81
N ARG A 239 -2.54 -4.42 19.09
CA ARG A 239 -2.52 -3.93 17.71
C ARG A 239 -3.26 -4.88 16.77
N ILE A 240 -3.02 -6.18 16.85
CA ILE A 240 -3.72 -7.14 15.99
C ILE A 240 -5.20 -7.25 16.37
N GLU A 241 -5.56 -7.09 17.64
CA GLU A 241 -6.95 -6.99 18.09
C GLU A 241 -7.67 -5.76 17.50
N HIS A 242 -7.03 -4.59 17.53
CA HIS A 242 -7.57 -3.37 16.93
C HIS A 242 -7.73 -3.49 15.42
N LEU A 243 -6.71 -4.02 14.72
CA LEU A 243 -6.80 -4.27 13.28
C LEU A 243 -7.88 -5.30 12.95
N PHE A 244 -8.07 -6.32 13.79
CA PHE A 244 -9.12 -7.31 13.62
C PHE A 244 -10.51 -6.69 13.72
N SER A 245 -10.79 -5.95 14.80
CA SER A 245 -12.11 -5.33 15.01
C SER A 245 -12.46 -4.26 13.97
N THR A 246 -11.46 -3.63 13.36
CA THR A 246 -11.65 -2.63 12.31
C THR A 246 -11.94 -3.25 10.93
N ASN A 247 -11.46 -4.48 10.68
CA ASN A 247 -11.57 -5.12 9.35
C ASN A 247 -12.53 -6.31 9.31
N PHE A 248 -12.93 -6.84 10.46
CA PHE A 248 -13.73 -8.05 10.55
C PHE A 248 -14.90 -7.91 11.50
N GLU A 249 -15.95 -8.67 11.20
CA GLU A 249 -17.06 -8.94 12.09
C GLU A 249 -17.16 -10.44 12.33
N VAL A 250 -17.48 -10.81 13.57
CA VAL A 250 -17.68 -12.21 13.97
C VAL A 250 -19.18 -12.48 14.04
N ILE A 251 -19.67 -13.38 13.19
CA ILE A 251 -21.07 -13.83 13.17
C ILE A 251 -21.07 -15.32 13.53
N GLY A 252 -21.37 -15.64 14.79
CA GLY A 252 -21.23 -16.99 15.33
C GLY A 252 -19.75 -17.44 15.27
N ASN A 253 -19.48 -18.53 14.54
CA ASN A 253 -18.11 -19.03 14.32
C ASN A 253 -17.51 -18.55 12.98
N HIS A 254 -18.17 -17.63 12.28
CA HIS A 254 -17.71 -17.13 10.99
C HIS A 254 -17.11 -15.74 11.12
N VAL A 255 -15.95 -15.56 10.47
CA VAL A 255 -15.28 -14.28 10.33
C VAL A 255 -15.63 -13.69 8.97
N ARG A 256 -16.28 -12.52 8.98
CA ARG A 256 -16.68 -11.77 7.79
C ARG A 256 -15.75 -10.59 7.57
N TRP A 257 -15.15 -10.48 6.39
CA TRP A 257 -14.39 -9.31 5.97
C TRP A 257 -15.32 -8.13 5.71
N LEU A 258 -15.11 -7.01 6.37
CA LEU A 258 -15.83 -5.78 6.11
C LEU A 258 -15.31 -5.17 4.81
N GLN A 259 -16.18 -4.98 3.82
CA GLN A 259 -15.78 -4.43 2.52
C GLN A 259 -15.11 -3.06 2.71
N PRO A 260 -13.90 -2.86 2.20
CA PRO A 260 -13.15 -1.66 2.49
C PRO A 260 -13.61 -0.53 1.57
N ALA A 261 -14.08 0.56 2.16
CA ALA A 261 -13.98 1.87 1.52
C ALA A 261 -12.59 2.44 1.84
N CYS A 262 -11.91 3.01 0.86
CA CYS A 262 -10.62 3.66 1.10
C CYS A 262 -10.75 4.79 2.12
N GLU A 263 -11.90 5.47 2.15
CA GLU A 263 -12.26 6.49 3.14
C GLU A 263 -11.98 6.06 4.58
N ASN A 264 -12.25 4.80 4.93
CA ASN A 264 -12.10 4.27 6.29
C ASN A 264 -10.83 3.42 6.46
N CYS A 265 -9.81 3.58 5.62
CA CYS A 265 -8.53 2.89 5.83
C CYS A 265 -7.81 3.42 7.06
N ALA A 266 -7.39 2.53 7.95
CA ALA A 266 -6.45 2.88 9.02
C ALA A 266 -5.08 3.13 8.39
N CYS A 267 -4.74 4.40 8.16
CA CYS A 267 -3.42 4.78 7.69
C CYS A 267 -2.41 4.55 8.82
N ARG A 268 -1.44 3.65 8.58
CA ARG A 268 -0.40 3.36 9.56
C ARG A 268 0.40 4.65 9.78
N GLN A 269 0.41 5.17 11.01
CA GLN A 269 1.40 6.18 11.38
C GLN A 269 2.78 5.53 11.20
N GLY A 270 3.65 6.18 10.42
CA GLY A 270 4.96 5.65 10.11
C GLY A 270 5.70 5.27 11.40
N GLY A 271 5.89 3.97 11.62
CA GLY A 271 6.77 3.50 12.68
C GLY A 271 8.18 3.95 12.31
N LEU A 272 8.71 4.90 13.08
CA LEU A 272 10.12 5.27 13.07
C LEU A 272 10.96 4.04 13.48
N TYR A 273 11.25 3.17 12.53
CA TYR A 273 12.40 2.29 12.61
C TYR A 273 13.36 2.68 11.50
N ARG A 274 14.01 3.82 11.71
CA ARG A 274 15.38 4.05 11.24
C ARG A 274 16.29 3.48 12.33
N ASN A 275 17.00 2.40 12.02
CA ASN A 275 18.32 2.16 12.59
C ASN A 275 19.34 2.64 11.57
#